data_AF-A0A973J3J5-F1
#
_entry.id   AF-A0A973J3J5-F1
#
_cell.length_a   1.000
_cell.length_b   1.000
_cell.length_c   1.000
_cell.angle_alpha   90.00
_cell.angle_beta   90.00
_cell.angle_gamma   90.00
#
_symmetry.space_group_name_H-M   'P 1'
#
loop_
_entity.id
_entity.type
_entity.pdbx_description
1 polymer ?
#
loop_
_entity_poly.entity_id
_entity_poly.type
_entity_poly.pdbx_seq_one_letter_code
_entity_poly.pdbx_strand_id
1 'polypeptide(L)'
;MARSHHSGKLLHGQRGSATIWFAVILPVLLGFAALAVDLARLNLVRTELQNAADAATLAGARSLSDAGGTPYNWSAATTAALAAARRNFANADQIQDATIETGYWNLQNPSLGLRSPGTPGTPGAGDIAAIRVTITISSTKNHGPVQLFFAPILGIDESDMQASAVAVLPVAGGGTGIFPFVINKKMLDHFWDLATSTPILKNGVAPTINLGSIYTFDGACVLSGQWTTFQSNEKNPSTTYIENLIRNGNSAPLSIGQNTYIQPGAKASLYSKVPVGTNVALFVVNNVDSDSFQPVVAIAAFHIDGYNQGAKYITGHFIPNANFGTTTPGSGNGIAYGAYTPSLLVK
;
A
#
# COMPACT_ATOMS: atom_id res chain seq x y z
N MET A 1 8.43 99.86 -6.88
CA MET A 1 8.23 98.48 -7.39
C MET A 1 9.01 97.52 -6.49
N ALA A 2 8.32 96.81 -5.61
CA ALA A 2 8.90 95.86 -4.67
C ALA A 2 8.83 94.44 -5.25
N ARG A 3 9.96 93.73 -5.33
CA ARG A 3 10.00 92.29 -5.64
C ARG A 3 10.12 91.52 -4.33
N SER A 4 9.01 90.93 -3.93
CA SER A 4 8.91 89.94 -2.84
C SER A 4 9.56 88.62 -3.28
N HIS A 5 10.60 88.19 -2.60
CA HIS A 5 11.11 86.82 -2.69
C HIS A 5 10.38 85.96 -1.64
N HIS A 6 9.42 85.14 -2.10
CA HIS A 6 8.89 84.06 -1.28
C HIS A 6 9.93 82.94 -1.17
N SER A 7 10.67 82.93 -0.07
CA SER A 7 11.47 81.78 0.34
C SER A 7 10.54 80.69 0.86
N GLY A 8 10.29 79.68 0.03
CA GLY A 8 9.56 78.48 0.43
C GLY A 8 10.34 77.73 1.50
N LYS A 9 9.84 77.75 2.74
CA LYS A 9 10.32 76.87 3.82
C LYS A 9 10.04 75.41 3.41
N LEU A 10 11.03 74.74 2.83
CA LEU A 10 11.08 73.29 2.76
C LEU A 10 11.19 72.76 4.20
N LEU A 11 10.14 72.10 4.66
CA LEU A 11 10.04 71.41 5.95
C LEU A 11 11.26 70.49 6.17
N HIS A 12 12.26 70.96 6.90
CA HIS A 12 13.51 70.26 7.25
C HIS A 12 13.49 69.72 8.69
N GLY A 13 12.49 68.91 9.05
CA GLY A 13 12.23 68.61 10.47
C GLY A 13 12.35 67.16 10.96
N GLN A 14 12.19 66.12 10.12
CA GLN A 14 12.03 64.74 10.64
C GLN A 14 12.69 63.64 9.79
N ARG A 15 13.57 63.99 8.85
CA ARG A 15 14.27 62.99 8.02
C ARG A 15 15.49 62.36 8.72
N GLY A 16 16.13 63.07 9.66
CA GLY A 16 17.34 62.59 10.34
C GLY A 16 17.07 61.42 11.31
N SER A 17 16.00 61.48 12.10
CA SER A 17 15.65 60.41 13.05
C SER A 17 15.15 59.15 12.34
N ALA A 18 14.38 59.30 11.26
CA ALA A 18 13.93 58.18 10.44
C ALA A 18 15.10 57.40 9.82
N THR A 19 16.16 58.09 9.36
CA THR A 19 17.36 57.45 8.83
C THR A 19 18.11 56.64 9.89
N ILE A 20 18.18 57.12 11.13
CA ILE A 20 18.83 56.40 12.25
C ILE A 20 18.06 55.10 12.54
N TRP A 21 16.73 55.19 12.68
CA TRP A 21 15.89 54.01 12.89
C TRP A 21 16.00 53.02 11.74
N PHE A 22 15.98 53.51 10.49
CA PHE A 22 16.16 52.69 9.31
C PHE A 22 17.50 51.95 9.32
N ALA A 23 18.60 52.63 9.65
CA ALA A 23 19.94 52.04 9.72
C ALA A 23 20.07 50.94 10.79
N VAL A 24 19.32 51.04 11.90
CA VAL A 24 19.31 50.02 12.96
C VAL A 24 18.40 48.85 12.62
N ILE A 25 17.22 49.11 12.02
CA ILE A 25 16.23 48.07 11.72
C ILE A 25 16.62 47.26 10.49
N LEU A 26 17.26 47.88 9.49
CA LEU A 26 17.60 47.22 8.23
C LEU A 26 18.47 45.96 8.45
N PRO A 27 19.57 45.97 9.24
CA PRO A 27 20.32 44.76 9.55
C PRO A 27 19.49 43.67 10.22
N VAL A 28 18.56 44.05 11.11
CA VAL A 28 17.66 43.10 11.79
C VAL A 28 16.73 42.43 10.78
N LEU A 29 16.13 43.21 9.87
CA LEU A 29 15.28 42.68 8.80
C LEU A 29 16.06 41.77 7.84
N LEU A 30 17.28 42.16 7.48
CA LEU A 30 18.16 41.33 6.66
C LEU A 30 18.54 40.02 7.38
N GLY A 31 18.79 40.07 8.69
CA GLY A 31 19.02 38.87 9.51
C GLY A 31 17.83 37.91 9.53
N PHE A 32 16.60 38.44 9.63
CA PHE A 32 15.40 37.61 9.52
C PHE A 32 15.20 37.03 8.11
N ALA A 33 15.50 37.81 7.06
CA ALA A 33 15.41 37.32 5.68
C ALA A 33 16.44 36.20 5.41
N ALA A 34 17.67 36.37 5.89
CA ALA A 34 18.73 35.36 5.86
C ALA A 34 18.29 34.05 6.53
N LEU A 35 17.80 34.14 7.78
CA LEU A 35 17.29 32.98 8.51
C LEU A 35 16.13 32.30 7.77
N ALA A 36 15.22 33.08 7.18
CA ALA A 36 14.10 32.55 6.41
C ALA A 36 14.58 31.73 5.19
N VAL A 37 15.64 32.16 4.50
CA VAL A 37 16.22 31.42 3.36
C VAL A 37 16.83 30.09 3.80
N ASP A 38 17.61 30.07 4.88
CA ASP A 38 18.21 28.83 5.39
C ASP A 38 17.15 27.84 5.89
N LEU A 39 16.14 28.33 6.60
CA LEU A 39 15.00 27.50 7.01
C LEU A 39 14.22 26.98 5.81
N ALA A 40 14.03 27.78 4.76
CA ALA A 40 13.40 27.32 3.53
C ALA A 40 14.21 26.21 2.86
N ARG A 41 15.55 26.35 2.82
CA ARG A 41 16.46 25.32 2.27
C ARG A 41 16.37 24.02 3.06
N LEU A 42 16.43 24.07 4.40
CA LEU A 42 16.34 22.88 5.24
C LEU A 42 14.98 22.16 5.09
N ASN A 43 13.88 22.92 5.05
CA ASN A 43 12.55 22.33 4.85
C ASN A 43 12.40 21.70 3.47
N LEU A 44 12.93 22.35 2.42
CA LEU A 44 12.93 21.79 1.07
C LEU A 44 13.66 20.43 1.02
N VAL A 45 14.90 20.38 1.52
CA VAL A 45 15.70 19.15 1.53
C VAL A 45 15.05 18.07 2.38
N ARG A 46 14.44 18.43 3.51
CA ARG A 46 13.68 17.48 4.33
C ARG A 46 12.52 16.86 3.56
N THR A 47 11.78 17.66 2.79
CA THR A 47 10.69 17.15 1.93
C THR A 47 11.23 16.26 0.81
N GLU A 48 12.33 16.62 0.18
CA GLU A 48 13.00 15.78 -0.83
C GLU A 48 13.41 14.42 -0.27
N LEU A 49 14.06 14.40 0.90
CA LEU A 49 14.47 13.17 1.59
C LEU A 49 13.25 12.31 1.98
N GLN A 50 12.19 12.92 2.49
CA GLN A 50 10.98 12.18 2.86
C GLN A 50 10.30 11.56 1.64
N ASN A 51 10.12 12.33 0.56
CA ASN A 51 9.54 11.82 -0.68
C ASN A 51 10.36 10.66 -1.25
N ALA A 52 11.69 10.74 -1.18
CA ALA A 52 12.57 9.67 -1.60
C ALA A 52 12.45 8.42 -0.72
N ALA A 53 12.37 8.58 0.62
CA ALA A 53 12.20 7.48 1.56
C ALA A 53 10.83 6.79 1.40
N ASP A 54 9.76 7.56 1.21
CA ASP A 54 8.41 7.08 0.94
C ASP A 54 8.34 6.28 -0.38
N ALA A 55 8.93 6.83 -1.45
CA ALA A 55 9.00 6.14 -2.73
C ALA A 55 9.82 4.84 -2.66
N ALA A 56 10.94 4.87 -1.93
CA ALA A 56 11.82 3.72 -1.75
C ALA A 56 11.13 2.61 -0.94
N THR A 57 10.50 2.95 0.19
CA THR A 57 9.76 1.98 1.00
C THR A 57 8.58 1.37 0.26
N LEU A 58 7.77 2.16 -0.46
CA LEU A 58 6.65 1.63 -1.24
C LEU A 58 7.12 0.66 -2.34
N ALA A 59 8.21 1.00 -3.05
CA ALA A 59 8.78 0.11 -4.05
C ALA A 59 9.30 -1.20 -3.44
N GLY A 60 9.98 -1.10 -2.29
CA GLY A 60 10.45 -2.26 -1.56
C GLY A 60 9.31 -3.13 -1.03
N ALA A 61 8.30 -2.53 -0.42
CA ALA A 61 7.14 -3.23 0.14
C ALA A 61 6.36 -3.98 -0.93
N ARG A 62 6.17 -3.38 -2.11
CA ARG A 62 5.57 -4.06 -3.27
C ARG A 62 6.34 -5.33 -3.64
N SER A 63 7.67 -5.26 -3.59
CA SER A 63 8.55 -6.35 -4.01
C SER A 63 8.70 -7.45 -2.95
N LEU A 64 8.12 -7.29 -1.75
CA LEU A 64 7.99 -8.38 -0.75
C LEU A 64 7.16 -9.54 -1.29
N SER A 65 6.25 -9.26 -2.23
CA SER A 65 5.39 -10.25 -2.90
C SER A 65 6.04 -10.87 -4.14
N ASP A 66 7.24 -10.45 -4.53
CA ASP A 66 7.90 -11.01 -5.71
C ASP A 66 8.26 -12.49 -5.50
N ALA A 67 8.32 -13.25 -6.60
CA ALA A 67 8.68 -14.66 -6.56
C ALA A 67 10.09 -14.88 -5.98
N GLY A 68 10.33 -16.06 -5.39
CA GLY A 68 11.64 -16.45 -4.87
C GLY A 68 11.86 -16.26 -3.36
N GLY A 69 10.85 -15.77 -2.63
CA GLY A 69 10.85 -15.75 -1.17
C GLY A 69 9.64 -16.48 -0.59
N THR A 70 9.84 -17.25 0.47
CA THR A 70 8.77 -17.94 1.22
C THR A 70 8.82 -17.50 2.68
N PRO A 71 7.78 -16.84 3.23
CA PRO A 71 6.58 -16.33 2.56
C PRO A 71 6.78 -14.97 1.84
N TYR A 72 7.89 -14.26 2.07
CA TYR A 72 8.18 -12.95 1.48
C TYR A 72 9.59 -12.91 0.88
N ASN A 73 9.77 -12.14 -0.20
CA ASN A 73 11.08 -11.93 -0.81
C ASN A 73 11.78 -10.68 -0.25
N TRP A 74 12.41 -10.83 0.92
CA TRP A 74 13.14 -9.75 1.59
C TRP A 74 14.30 -9.20 0.76
N SER A 75 14.98 -10.04 -0.03
CA SER A 75 16.11 -9.61 -0.87
C SER A 75 15.65 -8.75 -2.05
N ALA A 76 14.56 -9.14 -2.72
CA ALA A 76 13.95 -8.33 -3.78
C ALA A 76 13.44 -7.00 -3.21
N ALA A 77 12.81 -7.00 -2.03
CA ALA A 77 12.38 -5.79 -1.35
C ALA A 77 13.52 -4.80 -1.11
N THR A 78 14.66 -5.27 -0.58
CA THR A 78 15.85 -4.42 -0.35
C THR A 78 16.41 -3.88 -1.67
N THR A 79 16.49 -4.73 -2.70
CA THR A 79 17.00 -4.33 -4.02
C THR A 79 16.12 -3.28 -4.67
N ALA A 80 14.81 -3.48 -4.66
CA ALA A 80 13.84 -2.56 -5.23
C ALA A 80 13.78 -1.22 -4.47
N ALA A 81 13.87 -1.27 -3.13
CA ALA A 81 13.94 -0.07 -2.29
C ALA A 81 15.18 0.77 -2.61
N LEU A 82 16.37 0.15 -2.69
CA LEU A 82 17.60 0.86 -3.04
C LEU A 82 17.54 1.45 -4.46
N ALA A 83 17.04 0.67 -5.43
CA ALA A 83 16.88 1.15 -6.80
C ALA A 83 15.92 2.35 -6.88
N ALA A 84 14.83 2.33 -6.11
CA ALA A 84 13.89 3.44 -6.03
C ALA A 84 14.48 4.66 -5.31
N ALA A 85 15.21 4.48 -4.21
CA ALA A 85 15.94 5.56 -3.54
C ALA A 85 16.90 6.25 -4.53
N ARG A 86 17.68 5.46 -5.27
CA ARG A 86 18.63 5.97 -6.28
C ARG A 86 18.00 6.71 -7.45
N ARG A 87 16.69 6.59 -7.69
CA ARG A 87 16.00 7.38 -8.73
C ARG A 87 15.57 8.77 -8.26
N ASN A 88 15.71 9.06 -6.97
CA ASN A 88 15.32 10.34 -6.39
C ASN A 88 16.53 11.26 -6.16
N PHE A 89 16.21 12.53 -5.97
CA PHE A 89 17.17 13.59 -5.71
C PHE A 89 16.87 14.23 -4.36
N ALA A 90 17.92 14.61 -3.64
CA ALA A 90 17.84 15.43 -2.45
C ALA A 90 19.06 16.34 -2.37
N ASN A 91 18.88 17.56 -1.88
CA ASN A 91 19.97 18.55 -1.80
C ASN A 91 20.61 18.84 -3.17
N ALA A 92 19.81 18.79 -4.25
CA ALA A 92 20.20 18.93 -5.66
C ALA A 92 21.02 17.77 -6.27
N ASP A 93 21.34 16.72 -5.51
CA ASP A 93 22.09 15.57 -6.01
C ASP A 93 21.27 14.28 -5.95
N GLN A 94 21.65 13.31 -6.78
CA GLN A 94 21.04 11.98 -6.80
C GLN A 94 21.42 11.21 -5.53
N ILE A 95 20.46 10.52 -4.92
CA ILE A 95 20.73 9.65 -3.77
C ILE A 95 21.57 8.45 -4.22
N GLN A 96 22.65 8.14 -3.49
CA GLN A 96 23.55 7.03 -3.78
C GLN A 96 23.28 5.80 -2.91
N ASP A 97 22.90 6.04 -1.65
CA ASP A 97 22.79 5.01 -0.62
C ASP A 97 21.62 5.29 0.34
N ALA A 98 21.10 4.22 0.93
CA ALA A 98 20.03 4.27 1.93
C ALA A 98 20.19 3.09 2.90
N THR A 99 19.88 3.32 4.17
CA THR A 99 19.78 2.26 5.16
C THR A 99 18.42 1.59 5.01
N ILE A 100 18.43 0.28 4.77
CA ILE A 100 17.22 -0.50 4.49
C ILE A 100 17.10 -1.60 5.53
N GLU A 101 15.95 -1.63 6.21
CA GLU A 101 15.63 -2.64 7.21
C GLU A 101 14.34 -3.35 6.80
N THR A 102 14.34 -4.67 6.82
CA THR A 102 13.16 -5.49 6.50
C THR A 102 12.69 -6.25 7.72
N GLY A 103 11.38 -6.49 7.83
CA GLY A 103 10.84 -7.32 8.89
C GLY A 103 9.34 -7.22 9.02
N TYR A 104 8.86 -7.20 10.25
CA TYR A 104 7.45 -7.17 10.58
C TYR A 104 7.10 -5.89 11.32
N TRP A 105 6.00 -5.28 10.91
CA TRP A 105 5.39 -4.12 11.55
C TRP A 105 4.04 -4.51 12.12
N ASN A 106 3.78 -4.16 13.38
CA ASN A 106 2.52 -4.48 14.02
C ASN A 106 1.53 -3.31 13.86
N LEU A 107 0.46 -3.50 13.09
CA LEU A 107 -0.55 -2.44 12.90
C LEU A 107 -1.35 -2.14 14.16
N GLN A 108 -1.49 -3.11 15.06
CA GLN A 108 -2.28 -2.99 16.29
C GLN A 108 -1.46 -2.34 17.42
N ASN A 109 -0.14 -2.55 17.39
CA ASN A 109 0.79 -1.97 18.34
C ASN A 109 2.04 -1.38 17.64
N PRO A 110 1.93 -0.21 16.98
CA PRO A 110 3.05 0.44 16.28
C PRO A 110 4.26 0.77 17.17
N SER A 111 4.06 0.84 18.49
CA SER A 111 5.14 1.14 19.45
C SER A 111 6.23 0.06 19.50
N LEU A 112 5.94 -1.16 19.01
CA LEU A 112 6.93 -2.24 18.89
C LEU A 112 8.01 -1.94 17.82
N GLY A 113 7.75 -0.97 16.94
CA GLY A 113 8.64 -0.65 15.83
C GLY A 113 8.75 -1.78 14.80
N LEU A 114 9.73 -1.64 13.90
CA LEU A 114 10.05 -2.68 12.94
C LEU A 114 10.86 -3.77 13.63
N ARG A 115 10.42 -5.03 13.50
CA ARG A 115 11.08 -6.19 14.10
C ARG A 115 11.62 -7.12 13.03
N SER A 116 12.92 -7.40 13.06
CA SER A 116 13.58 -8.24 12.04
C SER A 116 13.04 -9.67 12.05
N PRO A 117 13.01 -10.36 10.88
CA PRO A 117 12.65 -11.76 10.81
C PRO A 117 13.54 -12.62 11.73
N GLY A 118 12.93 -13.55 12.46
CA GLY A 118 13.65 -14.41 13.43
C GLY A 118 13.73 -13.85 14.85
N THR A 119 13.19 -12.65 15.09
CA THR A 119 13.01 -12.14 16.46
C THR A 119 12.01 -13.02 17.21
N PRO A 120 12.26 -13.46 18.46
CA PRO A 120 11.28 -14.25 19.23
C PRO A 120 9.90 -13.57 19.29
N GLY A 121 8.85 -14.33 18.98
CA GLY A 121 7.48 -13.78 18.89
C GLY A 121 7.18 -13.01 17.59
N THR A 122 7.96 -13.22 16.52
CA THR A 122 7.65 -12.76 15.16
C THR A 122 7.58 -13.94 14.17
N PRO A 123 6.58 -13.97 13.26
CA PRO A 123 5.42 -13.08 13.24
C PRO A 123 4.46 -13.40 14.41
N GLY A 124 3.98 -12.35 15.08
CA GLY A 124 2.91 -12.39 16.07
C GLY A 124 1.59 -11.90 15.48
N ALA A 125 0.51 -11.95 16.29
CA ALA A 125 -0.77 -11.38 15.88
C ALA A 125 -0.64 -9.89 15.54
N GLY A 126 -1.17 -9.48 14.39
CA GLY A 126 -1.14 -8.10 13.89
C GLY A 126 0.13 -7.72 13.11
N ASP A 127 1.10 -8.63 13.01
CA ASP A 127 2.33 -8.40 12.25
C ASP A 127 2.10 -8.51 10.75
N ILE A 128 2.61 -7.53 10.03
CA ILE A 128 2.57 -7.46 8.58
C ILE A 128 3.99 -7.27 8.07
N ALA A 129 4.33 -7.94 6.96
CA ALA A 129 5.62 -7.74 6.32
C ALA A 129 5.83 -6.28 5.94
N ALA A 130 7.00 -5.78 6.26
CA ALA A 130 7.31 -4.36 6.23
C ALA A 130 8.76 -4.11 5.86
N ILE A 131 8.99 -2.90 5.36
CA ILE A 131 10.31 -2.37 5.05
C ILE A 131 10.40 -0.93 5.58
N ARG A 132 11.54 -0.60 6.17
CA ARG A 132 11.92 0.76 6.53
C ARG A 132 13.08 1.19 5.65
N VAL A 133 13.01 2.40 5.12
CA VAL A 133 14.12 3.03 4.41
C VAL A 133 14.43 4.33 5.12
N THR A 134 15.70 4.50 5.49
CA THR A 134 16.24 5.74 6.02
C THR A 134 17.28 6.29 5.04
N ILE A 135 17.10 7.54 4.61
CA ILE A 135 18.03 8.24 3.74
C ILE A 135 18.67 9.34 4.56
N THR A 136 20.00 9.35 4.60
CA THR A 136 20.80 10.29 5.38
C THR A 136 21.74 11.03 4.44
N ILE A 137 21.76 12.35 4.53
CA ILE A 137 22.80 13.21 3.96
C ILE A 137 23.70 13.68 5.10
N SER A 138 24.98 13.42 4.98
CA SER A 138 25.99 13.81 5.97
C SER A 138 27.37 13.87 5.33
N SER A 139 28.38 14.31 6.07
CA SER A 139 29.77 14.38 5.58
C SER A 139 30.30 13.11 4.91
N THR A 140 29.72 11.94 5.19
CA THR A 140 30.11 10.64 4.62
C THR A 140 29.05 9.98 3.75
N LYS A 141 27.89 10.62 3.54
CA LYS A 141 26.72 10.02 2.87
C LYS A 141 26.08 10.98 1.89
N ASN A 142 25.70 10.45 0.72
CA ASN A 142 24.82 11.11 -0.25
C ASN A 142 25.24 12.55 -0.60
N HIS A 143 26.50 12.73 -1.00
CA HIS A 143 27.08 14.00 -1.47
C HIS A 143 27.22 15.12 -0.41
N GLY A 144 27.12 14.80 0.87
CA GLY A 144 27.45 15.75 1.94
C GLY A 144 26.23 16.41 2.58
N PRO A 145 26.45 17.17 3.66
CA PRO A 145 25.38 17.85 4.38
C PRO A 145 24.81 19.04 3.60
N VAL A 146 23.71 19.59 4.10
CA VAL A 146 23.12 20.80 3.55
C VAL A 146 23.99 21.99 3.92
N GLN A 147 24.59 22.64 2.91
CA GLN A 147 25.32 23.88 3.10
C GLN A 147 24.33 25.03 3.34
N LEU A 148 24.52 25.79 4.41
CA LEU A 148 23.69 26.94 4.76
C LEU A 148 24.30 28.23 4.20
N PHE A 149 23.45 29.16 3.78
CA PHE A 149 23.89 30.38 3.10
C PHE A 149 24.24 31.50 4.07
N PHE A 150 23.46 31.67 5.15
CA PHE A 150 23.60 32.81 6.06
C PHE A 150 23.86 32.42 7.51
N ALA A 151 23.42 31.24 7.95
CA ALA A 151 23.74 30.64 9.23
C ALA A 151 25.25 30.50 9.57
N PRO A 152 26.20 30.44 8.59
CA PRO A 152 27.63 30.55 8.88
C PRO A 152 28.02 31.74 9.76
N ILE A 153 27.29 32.87 9.68
CA ILE A 153 27.56 34.04 10.55
C ILE A 153 27.35 33.74 12.04
N LEU A 154 26.57 32.71 12.35
CA LEU A 154 26.31 32.19 13.69
C LEU A 154 27.17 30.96 14.02
N GLY A 155 28.11 30.59 13.15
CA GLY A 155 28.97 29.41 13.31
C GLY A 155 28.29 28.09 12.93
N ILE A 156 27.23 28.13 12.10
CA ILE A 156 26.54 26.93 11.61
C ILE A 156 26.68 26.90 10.09
N ASP A 157 27.72 26.21 9.61
CA ASP A 157 28.03 26.18 8.18
C ASP A 157 27.18 25.17 7.41
N GLU A 158 26.85 24.05 8.07
CA GLU A 158 26.17 22.93 7.44
C GLU A 158 25.25 22.19 8.42
N SER A 159 24.32 21.41 7.87
CA SER A 159 23.42 20.55 8.64
C SER A 159 23.35 19.16 8.01
N ASP A 160 23.65 18.14 8.80
CA ASP A 160 23.25 16.77 8.51
C ASP A 160 21.73 16.66 8.57
N MET A 161 21.14 15.83 7.70
CA MET A 161 19.70 15.57 7.71
C MET A 161 19.40 14.12 7.35
N GLN A 162 18.29 13.62 7.86
CA GLN A 162 17.77 12.32 7.46
C GLN A 162 16.25 12.31 7.43
N ALA A 163 15.69 11.42 6.62
CA ALA A 163 14.28 11.07 6.63
C ALA A 163 14.12 9.54 6.61
N SER A 164 13.05 9.06 7.24
CA SER A 164 12.71 7.63 7.27
C SER A 164 11.25 7.46 6.92
N ALA A 165 10.95 6.35 6.26
CA ALA A 165 9.60 5.89 5.99
C ALA A 165 9.49 4.41 6.37
N VAL A 166 8.28 3.94 6.62
CA VAL A 166 7.97 2.51 6.75
C VAL A 166 6.78 2.20 5.83
N ALA A 167 6.90 1.15 5.02
CA ALA A 167 5.79 0.64 4.24
C ALA A 167 5.54 -0.83 4.56
N VAL A 168 4.27 -1.21 4.54
CA VAL A 168 3.80 -2.58 4.77
C VAL A 168 3.20 -3.17 3.49
N LEU A 169 3.16 -4.49 3.41
CA LEU A 169 2.40 -5.25 2.41
C LEU A 169 1.24 -5.98 3.09
N PRO A 170 0.06 -5.35 3.21
CA PRO A 170 -1.07 -5.95 3.91
C PRO A 170 -1.75 -7.05 3.11
N VAL A 171 -2.21 -8.06 3.83
CA VAL A 171 -3.18 -9.04 3.31
C VAL A 171 -4.53 -8.36 3.12
N ALA A 172 -5.25 -8.71 2.06
CA ALA A 172 -6.60 -8.20 1.82
C ALA A 172 -7.56 -8.64 2.94
N GLY A 173 -8.15 -7.67 3.65
CA GLY A 173 -9.12 -7.91 4.72
C GLY A 173 -10.57 -7.59 4.34
N GLY A 174 -10.77 -7.00 3.17
CA GLY A 174 -12.06 -6.56 2.67
C GLY A 174 -11.91 -5.76 1.39
N GLY A 175 -12.97 -5.08 0.99
CA GLY A 175 -12.95 -4.06 -0.04
C GLY A 175 -14.10 -4.15 -1.02
N THR A 176 -13.92 -3.50 -2.17
CA THR A 176 -14.86 -3.48 -3.30
C THR A 176 -14.25 -4.18 -4.50
N GLY A 177 -15.02 -4.36 -5.58
CA GLY A 177 -14.49 -4.95 -6.81
C GLY A 177 -14.17 -6.45 -6.72
N ILE A 178 -14.65 -7.13 -5.66
CA ILE A 178 -14.48 -8.57 -5.48
C ILE A 178 -15.34 -9.29 -6.51
N PHE A 179 -14.83 -10.36 -7.11
CA PHE A 179 -15.57 -11.11 -8.11
C PHE A 179 -16.75 -11.84 -7.46
N PRO A 180 -17.95 -11.86 -8.08
CA PRO A 180 -19.20 -12.31 -7.45
C PRO A 180 -19.32 -13.84 -7.38
N PHE A 181 -18.28 -14.51 -6.91
CA PHE A 181 -18.25 -15.94 -6.68
C PHE A 181 -17.52 -16.22 -5.37
N VAL A 182 -18.15 -16.99 -4.49
CA VAL A 182 -17.55 -17.42 -3.23
C VAL A 182 -16.95 -18.80 -3.37
N ILE A 183 -15.90 -19.07 -2.60
CA ILE A 183 -15.29 -20.40 -2.52
C ILE A 183 -15.44 -20.98 -1.12
N ASN A 184 -15.58 -22.30 -1.06
CA ASN A 184 -15.58 -23.02 0.20
C ASN A 184 -14.15 -23.05 0.79
N LYS A 185 -14.01 -22.74 2.07
CA LYS A 185 -12.72 -22.74 2.79
C LYS A 185 -11.97 -24.07 2.63
N LYS A 186 -12.66 -25.21 2.58
CA LYS A 186 -12.02 -26.52 2.37
C LYS A 186 -11.22 -26.61 1.07
N MET A 187 -11.55 -25.83 0.03
CA MET A 187 -10.72 -25.76 -1.17
C MET A 187 -9.33 -25.25 -0.85
N LEU A 188 -9.22 -24.20 -0.02
CA LEU A 188 -7.92 -23.65 0.38
C LEU A 188 -7.18 -24.60 1.32
N ASP A 189 -7.89 -25.27 2.23
CA ASP A 189 -7.29 -26.26 3.12
C ASP A 189 -6.59 -27.40 2.37
N HIS A 190 -6.99 -27.70 1.12
CA HIS A 190 -6.40 -28.75 0.28
C HIS A 190 -5.50 -28.26 -0.87
N PHE A 191 -5.64 -27.02 -1.31
CA PHE A 191 -4.90 -26.49 -2.47
C PHE A 191 -3.94 -25.34 -2.11
N TRP A 192 -3.85 -24.96 -0.84
CA TRP A 192 -2.99 -23.90 -0.36
C TRP A 192 -2.06 -24.39 0.76
N ASP A 193 -0.79 -24.02 0.68
CA ASP A 193 0.21 -24.26 1.71
C ASP A 193 0.38 -23.01 2.57
N LEU A 194 -0.02 -23.12 3.84
CA LEU A 194 0.08 -22.04 4.83
C LEU A 194 1.52 -21.75 5.26
N ALA A 195 2.42 -22.72 5.16
CA ALA A 195 3.81 -22.52 5.56
C ALA A 195 4.56 -21.65 4.54
N THR A 196 4.30 -21.88 3.26
CA THR A 196 4.93 -21.12 2.17
C THR A 196 4.07 -19.94 1.70
N SER A 197 2.81 -19.85 2.10
CA SER A 197 1.82 -18.89 1.59
C SER A 197 1.70 -18.95 0.07
N THR A 198 1.66 -20.17 -0.48
CA THR A 198 1.53 -20.41 -1.93
C THR A 198 0.57 -21.56 -2.25
N PRO A 199 0.08 -21.69 -3.49
CA PRO A 199 -0.67 -22.86 -3.91
C PRO A 199 0.16 -24.15 -3.80
N ILE A 200 -0.45 -25.25 -3.37
CA ILE A 200 0.19 -26.57 -3.38
C ILE A 200 0.39 -27.00 -4.83
N LEU A 201 1.65 -27.04 -5.26
CA LEU A 201 2.02 -27.35 -6.63
C LEU A 201 1.97 -28.87 -6.89
N LYS A 202 1.48 -29.26 -8.07
CA LYS A 202 1.59 -30.62 -8.62
C LYS A 202 2.49 -30.56 -9.85
N ASN A 203 3.59 -31.31 -9.84
CA ASN A 203 4.63 -31.26 -10.90
C ASN A 203 5.14 -29.83 -11.17
N GLY A 204 5.27 -29.02 -10.11
CA GLY A 204 5.77 -27.64 -10.20
C GLY A 204 4.75 -26.60 -10.68
N VAL A 205 3.48 -26.98 -10.92
CA VAL A 205 2.43 -26.07 -11.39
C VAL A 205 1.23 -26.09 -10.43
N ALA A 206 0.60 -24.94 -10.23
CA ALA A 206 -0.63 -24.87 -9.44
C ALA A 206 -1.74 -25.69 -10.13
N PRO A 207 -2.43 -26.58 -9.41
CA PRO A 207 -3.43 -27.44 -10.02
C PRO A 207 -4.64 -26.63 -10.49
N THR A 208 -5.10 -26.95 -11.69
CA THR A 208 -6.37 -26.45 -12.21
C THR A 208 -7.55 -27.04 -11.41
N ILE A 209 -8.45 -26.18 -10.96
CA ILE A 209 -9.66 -26.52 -10.22
C ILE A 209 -10.91 -25.97 -10.93
N ASN A 210 -12.06 -26.61 -10.68
CA ASN A 210 -13.35 -26.28 -11.28
C ASN A 210 -14.31 -25.78 -10.18
N LEU A 211 -14.33 -24.47 -9.98
CA LEU A 211 -15.21 -23.79 -9.03
C LEU A 211 -16.68 -23.89 -9.47
N GLY A 212 -17.55 -24.36 -8.57
CA GLY A 212 -18.94 -24.75 -8.88
C GLY A 212 -19.16 -26.26 -8.98
N SER A 213 -18.08 -27.06 -8.94
CA SER A 213 -18.15 -28.53 -8.89
C SER A 213 -18.16 -29.06 -7.46
N ILE A 214 -18.60 -30.32 -7.29
CA ILE A 214 -18.49 -31.04 -6.01
C ILE A 214 -17.15 -31.78 -5.96
N TYR A 215 -16.44 -31.62 -4.85
CA TYR A 215 -15.20 -32.32 -4.52
C TYR A 215 -15.42 -33.24 -3.32
N THR A 216 -14.62 -34.29 -3.20
CA THR A 216 -14.60 -35.15 -2.01
C THR A 216 -13.33 -34.88 -1.22
N PHE A 217 -13.50 -34.37 -0.01
CA PHE A 217 -12.43 -34.08 0.93
C PHE A 217 -12.72 -34.79 2.25
N ASP A 218 -11.78 -35.60 2.73
CA ASP A 218 -11.91 -36.38 3.98
C ASP A 218 -13.21 -37.20 4.04
N GLY A 219 -13.64 -37.77 2.90
CA GLY A 219 -14.87 -38.55 2.78
C GLY A 219 -16.17 -37.73 2.73
N ALA A 220 -16.11 -36.40 2.80
CA ALA A 220 -17.27 -35.51 2.70
C ALA A 220 -17.35 -34.85 1.30
N CYS A 221 -18.57 -34.80 0.75
CA CYS A 221 -18.86 -34.02 -0.46
C CYS A 221 -18.89 -32.53 -0.12
N VAL A 222 -18.16 -31.73 -0.89
CA VAL A 222 -17.98 -30.29 -0.68
C VAL A 222 -18.25 -29.57 -1.99
N LEU A 223 -19.23 -28.67 -2.00
CA LEU A 223 -19.42 -27.75 -3.11
C LEU A 223 -18.28 -26.71 -3.08
N SER A 224 -17.48 -26.67 -4.16
CA SER A 224 -16.27 -25.82 -4.23
C SER A 224 -16.55 -24.32 -4.16
N GLY A 225 -17.73 -23.88 -4.61
CA GLY A 225 -18.11 -22.48 -4.62
C GLY A 225 -19.41 -22.21 -5.37
N GLN A 226 -19.92 -20.99 -5.26
CA GLN A 226 -21.19 -20.57 -5.86
C GLN A 226 -21.24 -19.05 -6.05
N TRP A 227 -22.17 -18.58 -6.89
CA TRP A 227 -22.40 -17.15 -7.12
C TRP A 227 -22.88 -16.43 -5.85
N THR A 228 -22.47 -15.17 -5.70
CA THR A 228 -22.92 -14.30 -4.62
C THR A 228 -23.45 -12.96 -5.15
N THR A 229 -24.49 -12.46 -4.52
CA THR A 229 -25.00 -11.10 -4.71
C THR A 229 -24.56 -10.16 -3.58
N PHE A 230 -23.53 -10.57 -2.83
CA PHE A 230 -22.93 -9.85 -1.71
C PHE A 230 -23.95 -9.55 -0.61
N GLN A 231 -24.33 -8.29 -0.42
CA GLN A 231 -25.24 -7.89 0.66
C GLN A 231 -26.72 -7.96 0.26
N SER A 232 -27.02 -8.21 -1.02
CA SER A 232 -28.39 -8.35 -1.50
C SER A 232 -28.86 -9.81 -1.37
N ASN A 233 -30.07 -10.03 -0.85
CA ASN A 233 -30.71 -11.35 -0.78
C ASN A 233 -31.56 -11.67 -2.04
N GLU A 234 -31.29 -11.01 -3.16
CA GLU A 234 -31.93 -11.25 -4.44
C GLU A 234 -31.71 -12.70 -4.89
N LYS A 235 -32.77 -13.51 -4.82
CA LYS A 235 -32.71 -14.95 -5.11
C LYS A 235 -32.57 -15.23 -6.61
N ASN A 236 -33.23 -14.42 -7.43
CA ASN A 236 -33.34 -14.64 -8.87
C ASN A 236 -32.90 -13.40 -9.66
N PRO A 237 -31.65 -12.93 -9.48
CA PRO A 237 -31.19 -11.72 -10.13
C PRO A 237 -31.26 -11.84 -11.65
N SER A 238 -31.50 -10.70 -12.31
CA SER A 238 -31.41 -10.64 -13.78
C SER A 238 -30.00 -10.98 -14.23
N THR A 239 -29.84 -11.47 -15.46
CA THR A 239 -28.50 -11.73 -16.02
C THR A 239 -27.68 -10.45 -16.07
N THR A 240 -28.31 -9.32 -16.40
CA THR A 240 -27.68 -7.99 -16.40
C THR A 240 -27.17 -7.59 -15.01
N TYR A 241 -27.90 -7.91 -13.95
CA TYR A 241 -27.46 -7.63 -12.58
C TYR A 241 -26.15 -8.36 -12.26
N ILE A 242 -26.08 -9.67 -12.53
CA ILE A 242 -24.86 -10.45 -12.30
C ILE A 242 -23.74 -10.06 -13.26
N GLU A 243 -24.05 -9.74 -14.52
CA GLU A 243 -23.05 -9.23 -15.47
C GLU A 243 -22.40 -7.93 -14.99
N ASN A 244 -23.18 -7.03 -14.37
CA ASN A 244 -22.64 -5.83 -13.75
C ASN A 244 -21.73 -6.15 -12.55
N LEU A 245 -22.10 -7.13 -11.73
CA LEU A 245 -21.24 -7.61 -10.64
C LEU A 245 -19.97 -8.29 -11.18
N ILE A 246 -20.04 -9.02 -12.30
CA ILE A 246 -18.85 -9.63 -12.90
C ILE A 246 -17.86 -8.56 -13.37
N ARG A 247 -18.36 -7.47 -13.95
CA ARG A 247 -17.54 -6.37 -14.46
C ARG A 247 -16.96 -5.49 -13.35
N ASN A 248 -17.74 -5.21 -12.32
CA ASN A 248 -17.43 -4.15 -11.35
C ASN A 248 -17.24 -4.66 -9.91
N GLY A 249 -17.56 -5.94 -9.65
CA GLY A 249 -17.62 -6.52 -8.32
C GLY A 249 -18.69 -5.90 -7.42
N ASN A 250 -18.52 -6.04 -6.11
CA ASN A 250 -19.32 -5.35 -5.12
C ASN A 250 -18.99 -3.85 -5.08
N SER A 251 -20.02 -3.00 -5.11
CA SER A 251 -19.87 -1.54 -4.97
C SER A 251 -19.78 -1.10 -3.51
N ALA A 252 -20.52 -1.75 -2.62
CA ALA A 252 -20.43 -1.54 -1.18
C ALA A 252 -19.28 -2.37 -0.60
N PRO A 253 -18.35 -1.78 0.16
CA PRO A 253 -17.25 -2.52 0.78
C PRO A 253 -17.76 -3.65 1.67
N LEU A 254 -17.15 -4.83 1.52
CA LEU A 254 -17.41 -5.98 2.39
C LEU A 254 -16.09 -6.48 2.97
N SER A 255 -16.07 -6.71 4.28
CA SER A 255 -14.88 -7.15 5.02
C SER A 255 -15.02 -8.57 5.56
N ILE A 256 -13.87 -9.20 5.86
CA ILE A 256 -13.82 -10.44 6.63
C ILE A 256 -14.60 -10.24 7.95
N GLY A 257 -15.42 -11.23 8.29
CA GLY A 257 -16.35 -11.21 9.41
C GLY A 257 -17.76 -10.73 9.05
N GLN A 258 -17.95 -10.06 7.91
CA GLN A 258 -19.27 -9.69 7.42
C GLN A 258 -19.86 -10.81 6.54
N ASN A 259 -21.17 -10.75 6.34
CA ASN A 259 -21.89 -11.79 5.59
C ASN A 259 -22.01 -11.46 4.10
N THR A 260 -21.88 -12.48 3.27
CA THR A 260 -22.18 -12.48 1.84
C THR A 260 -23.31 -13.47 1.55
N TYR A 261 -24.24 -13.12 0.68
CA TYR A 261 -25.39 -13.95 0.34
C TYR A 261 -25.06 -14.90 -0.80
N ILE A 262 -25.27 -16.20 -0.59
CA ILE A 262 -25.04 -17.23 -1.59
C ILE A 262 -26.32 -17.45 -2.38
N GLN A 263 -26.27 -17.05 -3.65
CA GLN A 263 -27.43 -17.04 -4.52
C GLN A 263 -27.82 -18.47 -4.92
N PRO A 264 -29.08 -18.91 -4.73
CA PRO A 264 -29.54 -20.19 -5.25
C PRO A 264 -29.63 -20.16 -6.79
N GLY A 265 -29.39 -21.32 -7.43
CA GLY A 265 -29.73 -21.55 -8.85
C GLY A 265 -28.97 -20.68 -9.86
N ALA A 266 -27.73 -21.07 -10.18
CA ALA A 266 -26.91 -20.39 -11.19
C ALA A 266 -27.50 -20.53 -12.61
N LYS A 267 -27.71 -19.41 -13.30
CA LYS A 267 -28.07 -19.36 -14.73
C LYS A 267 -26.85 -19.78 -15.56
N ALA A 268 -26.99 -20.81 -16.40
CA ALA A 268 -25.90 -21.36 -17.21
C ALA A 268 -25.24 -20.30 -18.13
N SER A 269 -26.03 -19.34 -18.62
CA SER A 269 -25.56 -18.26 -19.48
C SER A 269 -24.52 -17.34 -18.81
N LEU A 270 -24.49 -17.26 -17.47
CA LEU A 270 -23.56 -16.42 -16.72
C LEU A 270 -22.11 -16.89 -16.84
N TYR A 271 -21.89 -18.20 -16.97
CA TYR A 271 -20.54 -18.76 -17.11
C TYR A 271 -19.85 -18.24 -18.37
N SER A 272 -20.61 -17.95 -19.45
CA SER A 272 -20.07 -17.32 -20.67
C SER A 272 -19.58 -15.89 -20.51
N LYS A 273 -19.88 -15.25 -19.37
CA LYS A 273 -19.54 -13.86 -19.09
C LYS A 273 -18.33 -13.72 -18.17
N VAL A 274 -17.80 -14.84 -17.68
CA VAL A 274 -16.65 -14.88 -16.79
C VAL A 274 -15.40 -14.36 -17.53
N PRO A 275 -14.59 -13.48 -16.91
CA PRO A 275 -13.43 -12.87 -17.55
C PRO A 275 -12.23 -13.82 -17.59
N VAL A 276 -12.15 -14.64 -18.65
CA VAL A 276 -11.03 -15.57 -18.86
C VAL A 276 -9.70 -14.84 -19.03
N GLY A 277 -8.63 -15.38 -18.44
CA GLY A 277 -7.28 -14.81 -18.46
C GLY A 277 -7.06 -13.69 -17.45
N THR A 278 -7.93 -13.56 -16.44
CA THR A 278 -7.84 -12.49 -15.43
C THR A 278 -7.64 -13.03 -14.03
N ASN A 279 -6.93 -12.23 -13.22
CA ASN A 279 -6.78 -12.45 -11.77
C ASN A 279 -7.96 -11.80 -11.06
N VAL A 280 -8.61 -12.55 -10.18
CA VAL A 280 -9.73 -12.09 -9.38
C VAL A 280 -9.51 -12.36 -7.90
N ALA A 281 -10.05 -11.48 -7.07
CA ALA A 281 -10.21 -11.73 -5.64
C ALA A 281 -11.55 -12.44 -5.43
N LEU A 282 -11.55 -13.51 -4.63
CA LEU A 282 -12.73 -14.29 -4.28
C LEU A 282 -12.93 -14.28 -2.77
N PHE A 283 -14.17 -14.09 -2.33
CA PHE A 283 -14.49 -14.30 -0.92
C PHE A 283 -14.52 -15.78 -0.57
N VAL A 284 -14.01 -16.09 0.61
CA VAL A 284 -13.98 -17.43 1.18
C VAL A 284 -15.01 -17.52 2.29
N VAL A 285 -15.81 -18.58 2.30
CA VAL A 285 -16.81 -18.88 3.33
C VAL A 285 -16.54 -20.27 3.92
N ASN A 286 -16.93 -20.49 5.18
CA ASN A 286 -16.75 -21.81 5.81
C ASN A 286 -17.54 -22.91 5.08
N ASN A 287 -18.79 -22.61 4.73
CA ASN A 287 -19.67 -23.50 3.98
C ASN A 287 -20.37 -22.74 2.86
N VAL A 288 -20.65 -23.43 1.77
CA VAL A 288 -21.38 -22.87 0.61
C VAL A 288 -22.82 -23.36 0.69
N ASP A 289 -23.59 -22.73 1.58
CA ASP A 289 -25.00 -23.06 1.77
C ASP A 289 -25.87 -22.13 0.91
N SER A 290 -26.56 -22.70 -0.09
CA SER A 290 -27.44 -21.94 -0.98
C SER A 290 -28.58 -21.26 -0.23
N ASP A 291 -29.03 -20.10 -0.74
CA ASP A 291 -30.13 -19.30 -0.17
C ASP A 291 -29.87 -18.87 1.28
N SER A 292 -28.63 -18.48 1.58
CA SER A 292 -28.24 -18.07 2.92
C SER A 292 -27.15 -17.00 2.92
N PHE A 293 -27.08 -16.26 4.02
CA PHE A 293 -25.96 -15.37 4.33
C PHE A 293 -24.86 -16.15 5.03
N GLN A 294 -23.66 -16.12 4.48
CA GLN A 294 -22.49 -16.80 5.02
C GLN A 294 -21.41 -15.80 5.39
N PRO A 295 -20.74 -15.96 6.55
CA PRO A 295 -19.66 -15.07 6.95
C PRO A 295 -18.44 -15.26 6.04
N VAL A 296 -17.91 -14.15 5.55
CA VAL A 296 -16.63 -14.11 4.85
C VAL A 296 -15.52 -14.35 5.87
N VAL A 297 -14.69 -15.36 5.63
CA VAL A 297 -13.59 -15.72 6.55
C VAL A 297 -12.22 -15.38 5.98
N ALA A 298 -12.11 -15.24 4.66
CA ALA A 298 -10.88 -14.85 3.99
C ALA A 298 -11.15 -14.29 2.58
N ILE A 299 -10.08 -13.81 1.94
CA ILE A 299 -10.06 -13.42 0.52
C ILE A 299 -8.92 -14.20 -0.14
N ALA A 300 -9.21 -14.85 -1.25
CA ALA A 300 -8.23 -15.62 -2.02
C ALA A 300 -8.01 -15.01 -3.41
N ALA A 301 -6.78 -15.11 -3.91
CA ALA A 301 -6.44 -14.76 -5.27
C ALA A 301 -6.57 -15.97 -6.20
N PHE A 302 -7.24 -15.77 -7.32
CA PHE A 302 -7.53 -16.82 -8.28
C PHE A 302 -7.32 -16.32 -9.71
N HIS A 303 -6.68 -17.12 -10.54
CA HIS A 303 -6.59 -16.88 -11.97
C HIS A 303 -7.65 -17.71 -12.70
N ILE A 304 -8.41 -17.07 -13.57
CA ILE A 304 -9.47 -17.72 -14.35
C ILE A 304 -8.91 -18.23 -15.68
N ASP A 305 -8.80 -19.55 -15.81
CA ASP A 305 -8.34 -20.22 -17.03
C ASP A 305 -9.47 -20.43 -18.05
N GLY A 306 -10.73 -20.53 -17.59
CA GLY A 306 -11.86 -20.81 -18.45
C GLY A 306 -13.18 -21.02 -17.73
N TYR A 307 -14.17 -21.53 -18.44
CA TYR A 307 -15.49 -21.87 -17.89
C TYR A 307 -16.16 -23.00 -18.69
N ASN A 308 -17.18 -23.63 -18.10
CA ASN A 308 -18.07 -24.55 -18.79
C ASN A 308 -19.53 -24.23 -18.48
N GLN A 309 -20.31 -23.89 -19.51
CA GLN A 309 -21.73 -23.53 -19.35
C GLN A 309 -22.62 -24.73 -19.05
N GLY A 310 -22.36 -25.88 -19.68
CA GLY A 310 -23.18 -27.08 -19.52
C GLY A 310 -23.02 -27.69 -18.14
N ALA A 311 -21.77 -27.87 -17.73
CA ALA A 311 -21.42 -28.41 -16.41
C ALA A 311 -21.40 -27.35 -15.28
N LYS A 312 -21.58 -26.06 -15.62
CA LYS A 312 -21.73 -24.93 -14.68
C LYS A 312 -20.56 -24.76 -13.70
N TYR A 313 -19.34 -24.67 -14.23
CA TYR A 313 -18.16 -24.36 -13.42
C TYR A 313 -17.25 -23.31 -14.07
N ILE A 314 -16.45 -22.66 -13.23
CA ILE A 314 -15.33 -21.79 -13.61
C ILE A 314 -14.04 -22.59 -13.41
N THR A 315 -13.18 -22.63 -14.43
CA THR A 315 -11.90 -23.32 -14.36
C THR A 315 -10.80 -22.31 -14.10
N GLY A 316 -9.85 -22.64 -13.24
CA GLY A 316 -8.75 -21.75 -12.89
C GLY A 316 -7.79 -22.36 -11.88
N HIS A 317 -6.90 -21.55 -11.33
CA HIS A 317 -5.97 -21.99 -10.28
C HIS A 317 -5.72 -20.86 -9.27
N PHE A 318 -5.41 -21.23 -8.03
CA PHE A 318 -4.97 -20.26 -7.04
C PHE A 318 -3.62 -19.68 -7.44
N ILE A 319 -3.41 -18.41 -7.16
CA ILE A 319 -2.16 -17.71 -7.46
C ILE A 319 -1.59 -17.10 -6.18
N PRO A 320 -0.25 -17.13 -5.99
CA PRO A 320 0.38 -16.37 -4.93
C PRO A 320 0.42 -14.88 -5.29
N ASN A 321 0.54 -14.04 -4.26
CA ASN A 321 1.11 -12.69 -4.40
C ASN A 321 0.41 -11.74 -5.41
N ALA A 322 -0.91 -11.83 -5.53
CA ALA A 322 -1.69 -10.94 -6.37
C ALA A 322 -2.15 -9.69 -5.61
N ASN A 323 -1.89 -8.51 -6.19
CA ASN A 323 -2.33 -7.22 -5.67
C ASN A 323 -3.67 -6.80 -6.28
N PHE A 324 -4.65 -6.48 -5.44
CA PHE A 324 -5.96 -5.99 -5.87
C PHE A 324 -6.21 -4.57 -5.38
N GLY A 325 -6.20 -3.60 -6.29
CA GLY A 325 -6.23 -2.17 -5.98
C GLY A 325 -7.47 -1.67 -5.22
N THR A 326 -8.56 -2.43 -5.25
CA THR A 326 -9.84 -2.09 -4.59
C THR A 326 -10.00 -2.76 -3.22
N THR A 327 -9.03 -3.57 -2.79
CA THR A 327 -9.06 -4.22 -1.49
C THR A 327 -8.54 -3.31 -0.38
N THR A 328 -9.07 -3.48 0.82
CA THR A 328 -8.67 -2.73 2.01
C THR A 328 -7.80 -3.60 2.93
N PRO A 329 -6.76 -3.03 3.57
CA PRO A 329 -5.89 -3.77 4.49
C PRO A 329 -6.68 -4.51 5.57
N GLY A 330 -6.32 -5.77 5.81
CA GLY A 330 -6.80 -6.49 6.98
C GLY A 330 -6.13 -6.04 8.28
N SER A 331 -6.59 -6.59 9.40
CA SER A 331 -6.08 -6.27 10.74
C SER A 331 -4.69 -6.85 11.06
N GLY A 332 -4.00 -7.44 10.07
CA GLY A 332 -2.74 -8.16 10.26
C GLY A 332 -2.88 -9.57 10.86
N ASN A 333 -4.11 -10.07 11.02
CA ASN A 333 -4.40 -11.41 11.56
C ASN A 333 -4.93 -12.39 10.49
N GLY A 334 -5.05 -11.94 9.24
CA GLY A 334 -5.58 -12.75 8.14
C GLY A 334 -4.51 -13.63 7.49
N ILE A 335 -4.87 -14.86 7.14
CA ILE A 335 -4.04 -15.73 6.30
C ILE A 335 -4.01 -15.14 4.88
N ALA A 336 -2.81 -14.97 4.34
CA ALA A 336 -2.63 -14.55 2.96
C ALA A 336 -2.90 -15.71 2.00
N TYR A 337 -4.12 -15.82 1.47
CA TYR A 337 -4.43 -16.73 0.35
C TYR A 337 -4.11 -16.07 -1.00
N GLY A 338 -2.92 -15.46 -1.08
CA GLY A 338 -2.41 -14.80 -2.28
C GLY A 338 -3.02 -13.44 -2.60
N ALA A 339 -4.05 -12.99 -1.86
CA ALA A 339 -4.68 -11.69 -2.07
C ALA A 339 -4.06 -10.62 -1.15
N TYR A 340 -3.39 -9.65 -1.76
CA TYR A 340 -2.75 -8.51 -1.08
C TYR A 340 -3.37 -7.19 -1.53
N THR A 341 -3.28 -6.19 -0.65
CA THR A 341 -3.60 -4.81 -0.98
C THR A 341 -2.36 -4.10 -1.49
N PRO A 342 -2.50 -2.99 -2.24
CA PRO A 342 -1.37 -2.11 -2.51
C PRO A 342 -0.60 -1.78 -1.22
N SER A 343 0.72 -1.68 -1.35
CA SER A 343 1.60 -1.31 -0.25
C SER A 343 1.20 0.02 0.37
N LEU A 344 1.27 0.13 1.69
CA LEU A 344 0.80 1.29 2.44
C LEU A 344 1.92 1.85 3.32
N LEU A 345 2.08 3.18 3.34
CA LEU A 345 2.94 3.86 4.29
C LEU A 345 2.30 3.85 5.69
N VAL A 346 3.09 3.51 6.70
CA VAL A 346 2.69 3.51 8.11
C VAL A 346 3.53 4.51 8.89
N LYS A 347 2.94 5.09 9.94
CA LYS A 347 3.58 6.04 10.85
C LYS A 347 3.91 5.36 12.16
#